data_AF-A0A959ATJ5-F1
#
_entry.id   AF-A0A959ATJ5-F1
#
_cell.length_a   1.000
_cell.length_b   1.000
_cell.length_c   1.000
_cell.angle_alpha   90.00
_cell.angle_beta   90.00
_cell.angle_gamma   90.00
#
_symmetry.space_group_name_H-M   'P 1'
#
loop_
_entity.id
_entity.type
_entity.pdbx_description
1 polymer ?
#
loop_
_entity_poly.entity_id
_entity_poly.type
_entity_poly.pdbx_seq_one_letter_code
_entity_poly.pdbx_strand_id
1 'polypeptide(L)'
;MQTAKLFFSSLLFICFSLTSGAQSAALWPFLDVRPAPNYRDCTAIFFNGKMLANEYSPEGKCKLEQGMKGALTVATVKLSGKKGSPSTNIPFRVAVKNSRTNTLWMYSETALQRVQLEDILKKCEPGDRIIILTVDQRYSLPHHEIEVAGGC
;
A
#
# COMPACT_ATOMS: atom_id res chain seq x y z
N MET A 1 28.29 54.97 -50.69
CA MET A 1 29.72 54.58 -50.53
C MET A 1 30.26 55.27 -49.29
N GLN A 2 31.17 54.61 -48.56
CA GLN A 2 31.80 54.96 -47.27
C GLN A 2 31.00 54.55 -46.01
N THR A 3 31.15 53.34 -45.47
CA THR A 3 32.25 52.73 -44.67
C THR A 3 32.50 53.34 -43.30
N ALA A 4 32.09 52.56 -42.29
CA ALA A 4 32.84 52.15 -41.10
C ALA A 4 33.33 53.20 -40.09
N LYS A 5 32.92 53.00 -38.82
CA LYS A 5 33.79 52.67 -37.66
C LYS A 5 32.89 52.63 -36.40
N LEU A 6 32.70 51.46 -35.78
CA LEU A 6 33.56 50.90 -34.72
C LEU A 6 33.67 51.83 -33.51
N PHE A 7 33.11 51.45 -32.36
CA PHE A 7 33.83 50.79 -31.25
C PHE A 7 33.18 51.04 -29.87
N PHE A 8 33.28 50.02 -29.01
CA PHE A 8 33.30 50.07 -27.52
C PHE A 8 32.01 50.61 -26.84
N SER A 9 31.35 49.93 -25.91
CA SER A 9 31.91 49.42 -24.66
C SER A 9 30.78 48.78 -23.83
N SER A 10 31.03 47.58 -23.30
CA SER A 10 30.83 47.19 -21.88
C SER A 10 29.61 47.70 -21.09
N LEU A 11 28.68 46.79 -20.73
CA LEU A 11 28.18 46.44 -19.38
C LEU A 11 26.80 45.77 -19.52
N LEU A 12 26.67 44.45 -19.34
CA LEU A 12 26.48 43.77 -18.05
C LEU A 12 25.08 44.00 -17.44
N PHE A 13 24.16 43.06 -17.69
CA PHE A 13 23.09 42.59 -16.80
C PHE A 13 22.58 41.27 -17.41
N ILE A 14 23.28 40.15 -17.21
CA ILE A 14 23.03 39.19 -16.12
C ILE A 14 21.54 39.17 -15.73
N CYS A 15 20.74 38.38 -16.45
CA CYS A 15 19.47 37.81 -15.98
C CYS A 15 19.05 36.66 -16.92
N PHE A 16 19.87 35.62 -16.99
CA PHE A 16 19.42 34.29 -17.40
C PHE A 16 19.79 33.29 -16.30
N SER A 17 19.22 33.48 -15.12
CA SER A 17 19.04 32.39 -14.15
C SER A 17 17.73 31.66 -14.45
N LEU A 18 17.62 31.09 -15.65
CA LEU A 18 16.78 29.92 -15.88
C LEU A 18 17.66 28.69 -15.63
N THR A 19 18.09 28.52 -14.39
CA THR A 19 18.43 27.20 -13.89
C THR A 19 17.11 26.58 -13.45
N SER A 20 16.35 26.09 -14.43
CA SER A 20 15.45 24.97 -14.18
C SER A 20 16.33 23.85 -13.65
N GLY A 21 16.42 23.73 -12.34
CA GLY A 21 17.04 22.62 -11.62
C GLY A 21 16.22 21.35 -11.83
N ALA A 22 16.09 20.91 -13.08
CA ALA A 22 15.72 19.57 -13.46
C ALA A 22 17.03 18.80 -13.73
N GLN A 23 17.87 18.73 -12.71
CA GLN A 23 18.99 17.79 -12.65
C GLN A 23 18.98 17.15 -11.27
N SER A 24 18.20 16.09 -11.11
CA SER A 24 18.75 14.94 -10.42
C SER A 24 19.05 13.93 -11.50
N ALA A 25 20.32 13.91 -11.89
CA ALA A 25 20.90 13.00 -12.84
C ALA A 25 20.54 11.56 -12.46
N ALA A 26 19.66 10.95 -13.25
CA ALA A 26 19.56 9.51 -13.37
C ALA A 26 20.85 9.01 -14.03
N LEU A 27 21.89 8.81 -13.23
CA LEU A 27 23.21 8.37 -13.71
C LEU A 27 23.91 7.44 -12.72
N TRP A 28 23.16 6.55 -12.07
CA TRP A 28 23.70 5.32 -11.49
C TRP A 28 22.67 4.19 -11.71
N PRO A 29 22.86 3.28 -12.67
CA PRO A 29 22.00 2.09 -12.80
C PRO A 29 22.40 0.97 -11.82
N PHE A 30 23.33 1.26 -10.91
CA PHE A 30 23.84 0.33 -9.92
C PHE A 30 23.63 0.96 -8.53
N LEU A 31 22.95 0.24 -7.64
CA LEU A 31 22.77 0.52 -6.21
C LEU A 31 21.51 1.29 -5.74
N ASP A 32 20.32 1.02 -6.29
CA ASP A 32 19.13 0.97 -5.40
C ASP A 32 19.00 -0.46 -4.84
N VAL A 33 20.05 -0.93 -4.15
CA VAL A 33 19.95 -2.14 -3.32
C VAL A 33 19.19 -1.69 -2.07
N ARG A 34 17.87 -1.62 -2.16
CA ARG A 34 17.05 -1.53 -0.96
C ARG A 34 17.35 -2.79 -0.15
N PRO A 35 17.84 -2.66 1.10
CA PRO A 35 18.06 -3.84 1.92
C PRO A 35 16.76 -4.62 1.97
N ALA A 36 16.84 -5.93 1.72
CA ALA A 36 15.66 -6.78 1.76
C ALA A 36 14.95 -6.56 3.12
N PRO A 37 13.64 -6.29 3.12
CA PRO A 37 12.94 -6.05 4.36
C PRO A 37 13.13 -7.25 5.29
N ASN A 38 13.52 -6.98 6.53
CA ASN A 38 13.80 -8.01 7.53
C ASN A 38 12.49 -8.48 8.20
N TYR A 39 11.59 -9.03 7.39
CA TYR A 39 10.39 -9.68 7.89
C TYR A 39 10.78 -10.97 8.60
N ARG A 40 10.41 -11.10 9.87
CA ARG A 40 10.71 -12.29 10.68
C ARG A 40 9.48 -13.17 10.85
N ASP A 41 8.31 -12.57 10.82
CA ASP A 41 7.05 -13.22 11.13
C ASP A 41 6.07 -13.13 9.95
N CYS A 42 5.67 -14.29 9.42
CA CYS A 42 4.62 -14.39 8.41
C CYS A 42 3.24 -14.26 9.06
N THR A 43 2.38 -13.43 8.47
CA THR A 43 1.05 -13.13 8.99
C THR A 43 -0.02 -13.28 7.91
N ALA A 44 -1.26 -13.51 8.33
CA ALA A 44 -2.41 -13.57 7.44
C ALA A 44 -3.64 -12.95 8.10
N ILE A 45 -4.60 -12.59 7.26
CA ILE A 45 -5.92 -12.16 7.67
C ILE A 45 -6.78 -13.39 7.91
N PHE A 46 -7.50 -13.41 9.02
CA PHE A 46 -8.44 -14.45 9.39
C PHE A 46 -9.84 -13.87 9.51
N PHE A 47 -10.81 -14.55 8.92
CA PHE A 47 -12.23 -14.31 9.10
C PHE A 47 -12.82 -15.42 9.97
N ASN A 48 -13.37 -15.06 11.14
CA ASN A 48 -13.89 -16.01 12.13
C ASN A 48 -12.90 -17.17 12.44
N GLY A 49 -11.60 -16.84 12.54
CA GLY A 49 -10.53 -17.80 12.86
C GLY A 49 -10.05 -18.66 11.69
N LYS A 50 -10.63 -18.53 10.49
CA LYS A 50 -10.16 -19.20 9.27
C LYS A 50 -9.38 -18.23 8.40
N MET A 51 -8.27 -18.67 7.81
CA MET A 51 -7.49 -17.83 6.90
C MET A 51 -8.38 -17.38 5.74
N LEU A 52 -8.41 -16.06 5.49
CA LEU A 52 -9.28 -15.47 4.49
C LEU A 52 -8.75 -15.72 3.06
N ALA A 53 -7.42 -15.69 2.90
CA ALA A 53 -6.80 -16.07 1.64
C ALA A 53 -7.10 -17.54 1.35
N ASN A 54 -7.53 -17.82 0.11
CA ASN A 54 -7.81 -19.17 -0.36
C ASN A 54 -6.56 -20.07 -0.30
N GLU A 55 -5.40 -19.51 -0.61
CA GLU A 55 -4.09 -20.14 -0.47
C GLU A 55 -3.04 -19.10 -0.10
N TYR A 56 -2.01 -19.54 0.61
CA TYR A 56 -0.85 -18.71 0.95
C TYR A 56 0.18 -18.77 -0.20
N SER A 57 -0.08 -18.03 -1.28
CA SER A 57 0.74 -17.98 -2.52
C SER A 57 0.69 -16.56 -3.11
N PRO A 58 1.62 -16.12 -3.98
CA PRO A 58 1.51 -14.80 -4.63
C PRO A 58 0.20 -14.58 -5.42
N GLU A 59 -0.47 -15.66 -5.82
CA GLU A 59 -1.72 -15.64 -6.59
C GLU A 59 -2.98 -15.72 -5.70
N GLY A 60 -2.79 -15.94 -4.39
CA GLY A 60 -3.86 -16.03 -3.41
C GLY A 60 -4.75 -14.80 -3.41
N LYS A 61 -6.06 -15.02 -3.36
CA LYS A 61 -7.09 -13.99 -3.41
C LYS A 61 -7.81 -13.90 -2.06
N CYS A 62 -8.08 -12.68 -1.62
CA CYS A 62 -8.96 -12.40 -0.49
C CYS A 62 -10.22 -11.72 -1.01
N LYS A 63 -11.37 -12.36 -0.81
CA LYS A 63 -12.67 -11.82 -1.20
C LYS A 63 -13.66 -11.96 -0.05
N LEU A 64 -14.50 -10.95 0.12
CA LEU A 64 -15.62 -10.95 1.04
C LEU A 64 -16.87 -10.51 0.31
N GLU A 65 -17.99 -11.18 0.54
CA GLU A 65 -19.27 -10.80 -0.03
C GLU A 65 -19.93 -9.70 0.79
N GLN A 66 -20.71 -8.83 0.14
CA GLN A 66 -21.54 -7.88 0.87
C GLN A 66 -22.51 -8.60 1.82
N GLY A 67 -22.69 -8.04 3.01
CA GLY A 67 -23.60 -8.59 4.02
C GLY A 67 -23.01 -9.71 4.88
N MET A 68 -21.79 -10.19 4.60
CA MET A 68 -21.08 -11.09 5.52
C MET A 68 -20.92 -10.45 6.90
N LYS A 69 -21.10 -11.27 7.95
CA LYS A 69 -21.00 -10.85 9.34
C LYS A 69 -19.96 -11.68 10.08
N GLY A 70 -19.26 -11.05 11.01
CA GLY A 70 -18.24 -11.72 11.81
C GLY A 70 -17.06 -10.80 12.04
N ALA A 71 -15.91 -11.39 12.32
CA ALA A 71 -14.73 -10.62 12.65
C ALA A 71 -13.54 -10.94 11.79
N LEU A 72 -12.84 -9.86 11.46
CA LEU A 72 -11.51 -9.90 10.91
C LEU A 72 -10.48 -9.73 12.03
N THR A 73 -9.46 -10.57 11.98
CA THR A 73 -8.27 -10.51 12.84
C THR A 73 -7.04 -10.74 11.98
N VAL A 74 -5.89 -10.21 12.39
CA VAL A 74 -4.60 -10.53 11.77
C VAL A 74 -3.77 -11.29 12.78
N ALA A 75 -3.17 -12.39 12.35
CA ALA A 75 -2.36 -13.22 13.23
C ALA A 75 -1.12 -13.75 12.52
N THR A 76 -0.09 -14.06 13.31
CA THR A 76 1.03 -14.88 12.86
C THR A 76 0.55 -16.27 12.46
N VAL A 77 1.15 -16.83 11.41
CA VAL A 77 0.68 -18.08 10.80
C VAL A 77 1.63 -19.22 11.11
N LYS A 78 1.08 -20.34 11.57
CA LYS A 78 1.75 -21.64 11.47
C LYS A 78 1.30 -22.32 10.19
N LEU A 79 2.20 -22.38 9.21
CA LEU A 79 1.93 -22.97 7.91
C LEU A 79 2.05 -24.50 7.98
N SER A 80 1.04 -25.18 7.46
CA SER A 80 1.06 -26.63 7.20
C SER A 80 0.69 -26.85 5.74
N GLY A 81 1.68 -26.80 4.86
CA GLY A 81 1.47 -26.73 3.42
C GLY A 81 0.87 -25.40 3.00
N LYS A 82 -0.19 -25.43 2.16
CA LYS A 82 -0.89 -24.22 1.66
C LYS A 82 -1.91 -23.61 2.64
N LYS A 83 -2.15 -24.26 3.79
CA LYS A 83 -3.11 -23.82 4.81
C LYS A 83 -2.38 -23.24 6.01
N GLY A 84 -2.90 -22.13 6.51
CA GLY A 84 -2.40 -21.45 7.71
C GLY A 84 -3.37 -21.59 8.88
N SER A 85 -2.82 -21.83 10.07
CA SER A 85 -3.56 -21.70 11.34
C SER A 85 -3.09 -20.47 12.10
N PRO A 86 -3.99 -19.74 12.78
CA PRO A 86 -3.59 -18.57 13.55
C PRO A 86 -2.82 -18.99 14.80
N SER A 87 -1.72 -18.31 15.10
CA SER A 87 -0.93 -18.53 16.33
C SER A 87 -1.12 -17.39 17.31
N THR A 88 -0.76 -16.16 16.93
CA THR A 88 -0.81 -14.99 17.81
C THR A 88 -1.39 -13.81 17.06
N ASN A 89 -2.45 -13.20 17.61
CA ASN A 89 -3.04 -11.99 17.04
C ASN A 89 -2.06 -10.80 17.15
N ILE A 90 -2.05 -9.96 16.12
CA ILE A 90 -1.20 -8.78 16.06
C ILE A 90 -2.06 -7.52 15.88
N PRO A 91 -1.57 -6.35 16.33
CA PRO A 91 -2.24 -5.08 16.04
C PRO A 91 -2.12 -4.71 14.54
N PHE A 92 -3.20 -4.20 13.97
CA PHE A 92 -3.28 -3.74 12.59
C PHE A 92 -4.17 -2.50 12.46
N ARG A 93 -4.06 -1.79 11.34
CA ARG A 93 -5.00 -0.73 10.94
C ARG A 93 -5.76 -1.15 9.70
N VAL A 94 -6.90 -0.52 9.47
CA VAL A 94 -7.77 -0.75 8.33
C VAL A 94 -7.91 0.56 7.54
N ALA A 95 -7.72 0.47 6.24
CA ALA A 95 -8.07 1.51 5.29
C ALA A 95 -9.03 0.94 4.23
N VAL A 96 -9.74 1.81 3.53
CA VAL A 96 -10.63 1.43 2.43
C VAL A 96 -10.21 2.20 1.19
N LYS A 97 -10.05 1.48 0.07
CA LYS A 97 -9.82 2.04 -1.25
C LYS A 97 -11.10 1.94 -2.06
N ASN A 98 -11.69 3.08 -2.38
CA ASN A 98 -12.87 3.12 -3.23
C ASN A 98 -12.49 2.74 -4.68
N SER A 99 -13.27 1.84 -5.27
CA SER A 99 -13.01 1.29 -6.60
C SER A 99 -13.27 2.28 -7.73
N ARG A 100 -14.29 3.13 -7.59
CA ARG A 100 -14.68 4.12 -8.59
C ARG A 100 -13.72 5.31 -8.63
N THR A 101 -13.34 5.84 -7.47
CA THR A 101 -12.51 7.06 -7.38
C THR A 101 -11.03 6.79 -7.13
N ASN A 102 -10.65 5.54 -6.82
CA ASN A 102 -9.32 5.18 -6.32
C ASN A 102 -8.88 5.91 -5.05
N THR A 103 -9.81 6.58 -4.35
CA THR A 103 -9.51 7.27 -3.09
C THR A 103 -9.24 6.24 -1.99
N LEU A 104 -8.09 6.37 -1.33
CA LEU A 104 -7.74 5.62 -0.14
C LEU A 104 -8.00 6.48 1.09
N TRP A 105 -8.78 5.98 2.04
CA TRP A 105 -9.02 6.64 3.32
C TRP A 105 -8.84 5.67 4.49
N MET A 106 -8.38 6.19 5.62
CA MET A 106 -8.15 5.39 6.83
C MET A 106 -9.48 5.15 7.53
N TYR A 107 -9.86 3.88 7.74
CA TYR A 107 -11.06 3.53 8.51
C TYR A 107 -10.78 3.55 10.02
N SER A 108 -9.60 3.08 10.44
CA SER A 108 -9.19 3.06 11.84
C SER A 108 -7.95 3.91 12.07
N GLU A 109 -8.07 5.00 12.83
CA GLU A 109 -6.93 5.84 13.21
C GLU A 109 -5.97 5.12 14.17
N THR A 110 -6.54 4.35 15.11
CA THR A 110 -5.80 3.56 16.09
C THR A 110 -5.60 2.14 15.61
N ALA A 111 -4.57 1.47 16.16
CA ALA A 111 -4.37 0.05 15.92
C ALA A 111 -5.48 -0.77 16.61
N LEU A 112 -5.97 -1.79 15.92
CA LEU A 112 -6.99 -2.74 16.36
C LEU A 112 -6.39 -4.14 16.40
N GLN A 113 -6.92 -5.02 17.24
CA GLN A 113 -6.62 -6.46 17.17
C GLN A 113 -7.74 -7.28 16.52
N ARG A 114 -8.93 -6.68 16.42
CA ARG A 114 -10.14 -7.28 15.89
C ARG A 114 -11.02 -6.16 15.36
N VAL A 115 -11.69 -6.41 14.25
CA VAL A 115 -12.72 -5.51 13.73
C VAL A 115 -13.93 -6.31 13.27
N GLN A 116 -15.11 -5.79 13.55
CA GLN A 116 -16.36 -6.37 13.07
C GLN A 116 -16.51 -6.04 11.58
N LEU A 117 -16.66 -7.08 10.77
CA LEU A 117 -16.66 -6.96 9.31
C LEU A 117 -17.86 -6.12 8.84
N GLU A 118 -19.02 -6.35 9.44
CA GLU A 118 -20.26 -5.63 9.13
C GLU A 118 -20.14 -4.11 9.27
N ASP A 119 -19.29 -3.60 10.15
CA ASP A 119 -19.12 -2.16 10.35
C ASP A 119 -18.28 -1.52 9.24
N ILE A 120 -17.27 -2.25 8.75
CA ILE A 120 -16.50 -1.84 7.58
C ILE A 120 -17.36 -1.93 6.32
N LEU A 121 -18.07 -3.06 6.12
CA LEU A 121 -18.84 -3.31 4.91
C LEU A 121 -19.98 -2.31 4.70
N LYS A 122 -20.57 -1.74 5.77
CA LYS A 122 -21.56 -0.64 5.66
C LYS A 122 -21.00 0.62 4.97
N LYS A 123 -19.67 0.75 4.88
CA LYS A 123 -18.96 1.87 4.26
C LYS A 123 -18.34 1.50 2.91
N CYS A 124 -18.54 0.28 2.42
CA CYS A 124 -17.97 -0.23 1.18
C CYS A 124 -19.05 -0.49 0.14
N GLU A 125 -18.73 -0.14 -1.10
CA GLU A 125 -19.50 -0.56 -2.29
C GLU A 125 -18.86 -1.81 -2.91
N PRO A 126 -19.59 -2.58 -3.74
CA PRO A 126 -18.99 -3.66 -4.52
C PRO A 126 -17.82 -3.16 -5.36
N GLY A 127 -16.72 -3.91 -5.35
CA GLY A 127 -15.46 -3.57 -6.02
C GLY A 127 -14.46 -2.83 -5.13
N ASP A 128 -14.90 -2.19 -4.04
CA ASP A 128 -14.01 -1.54 -3.09
C ASP A 128 -13.03 -2.54 -2.48
N ARG A 129 -11.90 -2.03 -1.98
CA ARG A 129 -10.89 -2.86 -1.31
C ARG A 129 -10.70 -2.44 0.13
N ILE A 130 -10.76 -3.41 1.03
CA ILE A 130 -10.35 -3.25 2.42
C ILE A 130 -8.85 -3.56 2.48
N ILE A 131 -8.07 -2.60 2.95
CA ILE A 131 -6.62 -2.67 3.03
C ILE A 131 -6.23 -2.82 4.51
N ILE A 132 -5.51 -3.88 4.82
CA ILE A 132 -5.00 -4.16 6.17
C ILE A 132 -3.53 -3.72 6.25
N LEU A 133 -3.21 -2.92 7.26
CA LEU A 133 -1.88 -2.36 7.44
C LEU A 133 -1.29 -2.89 8.75
N THR A 134 -0.11 -3.51 8.69
CA THR A 134 0.64 -3.88 9.89
C THR A 134 1.18 -2.63 10.58
N VAL A 135 1.25 -2.66 11.91
CA VAL A 135 1.79 -1.54 12.70
C VAL A 135 3.32 -1.64 12.86
N ASP A 136 3.88 -2.83 12.65
CA ASP A 136 5.30 -3.13 12.81
C ASP A 136 5.84 -3.80 11.52
N GLN A 137 7.03 -3.37 11.10
CA GLN A 137 7.73 -3.86 9.91
C GLN A 137 8.29 -5.28 10.06
N ARG A 138 8.33 -5.86 11.26
CA ARG A 138 8.75 -7.26 11.44
C ARG A 138 7.77 -8.27 10.82
N TYR A 139 6.54 -7.84 10.57
CA TYR A 139 5.46 -8.66 10.04
C TYR A 139 5.34 -8.52 8.53
N SER A 140 5.36 -9.65 7.83
CA SER A 140 4.98 -9.71 6.42
C SER A 140 3.51 -10.10 6.30
N LEU A 141 2.72 -9.29 5.60
CA LEU A 141 1.32 -9.56 5.27
C LEU A 141 1.12 -9.49 3.75
N PRO A 142 1.41 -10.55 3.00
CA PRO A 142 1.34 -10.53 1.53
C PRO A 142 -0.08 -10.21 1.01
N HIS A 143 -1.09 -10.88 1.57
CA HIS A 143 -2.50 -10.72 1.21
C HIS A 143 -3.20 -9.64 2.03
N HIS A 144 -2.67 -8.42 1.96
CA HIS A 144 -3.16 -7.29 2.76
C HIS A 144 -4.40 -6.60 2.17
N GLU A 145 -4.70 -6.82 0.88
CA GLU A 145 -5.90 -6.28 0.24
C GLU A 145 -7.01 -7.33 0.15
N ILE A 146 -8.22 -6.94 0.51
CA ILE A 146 -9.43 -7.76 0.41
C ILE A 146 -10.42 -7.08 -0.53
N GLU A 147 -10.86 -7.78 -1.56
CA GLU A 147 -11.88 -7.30 -2.49
C GLU A 147 -13.29 -7.51 -1.88
N VAL A 148 -14.12 -6.47 -1.91
CA VAL A 148 -15.54 -6.57 -1.58
C VAL A 148 -16.30 -6.97 -2.85
N ALA A 149 -16.74 -8.23 -2.90
CA ALA A 149 -17.53 -8.74 -4.01
C ALA A 149 -18.99 -8.24 -3.91
N GLY A 150 -19.57 -7.91 -5.06
CA GLY A 150 -21.03 -7.73 -5.15
C GLY A 150 -21.70 -9.09 -4.92
N GLY A 151 -22.73 -9.13 -4.08
CA GLY A 151 -23.56 -10.33 -3.95
C GLY A 151 -24.16 -10.70 -5.32
N CYS A 152 -24.32 -12.01 -5.55
CA CYS A 152 -25.07 -12.51 -6.71
C CYS A 152 -26.56 -12.21 -6.60
#